data_AF-A0A662MXC0-F1
#
_entry.id   AF-A0A662MXC0-F1
#
_cell.length_a   1.000
_cell.length_b   1.000
_cell.length_c   1.000
_cell.angle_alpha   90.00
_cell.angle_beta   90.00
_cell.angle_gamma   90.00
#
_symmetry.space_group_name_H-M   'P 1'
#
loop_
_entity.id
_entity.type
_entity.pdbx_description
1 polymer ?
#
loop_
_entity_poly.entity_id
_entity_poly.type
_entity_poly.pdbx_seq_one_letter_code
_entity_poly.pdbx_strand_id
1 'polypeptide(L)'
;MKITVLFENHAGFKKGLLGSHGFSVLVEHRGKRVLVDTGSDGKVLLHNMKALNISPEEVDVVFLTHGHYDHTGGLEEFLKARKSSIDIYAHPHVFLRRIALKPKRREIGIPFSQEHLEKLG
;
A
#
# COMPACT_ATOMS: atom_id res chain seq x y z
N MET A 1 -8.59 -18.55 6.70
CA MET A 1 -8.34 -17.24 6.05
C MET A 1 -8.08 -16.26 7.17
N LYS A 2 -7.04 -15.42 7.03
CA LYS A 2 -6.70 -14.39 8.01
C LYS A 2 -6.52 -13.05 7.28
N ILE A 3 -7.00 -11.97 7.87
CA ILE A 3 -6.86 -10.62 7.34
C ILE A 3 -6.24 -9.78 8.45
N THR A 4 -5.13 -9.11 8.13
CA THR A 4 -4.42 -8.23 9.05
C THR A 4 -4.46 -6.81 8.51
N VAL A 5 -5.03 -5.87 9.28
CA VAL A 5 -5.02 -4.45 8.91
C VAL A 5 -3.63 -3.87 9.18
N LEU A 6 -2.99 -3.36 8.11
CA LEU A 6 -1.65 -2.77 8.17
C LEU A 6 -1.69 -1.25 8.15
N PHE A 7 -2.73 -0.67 7.56
CA PHE A 7 -2.89 0.78 7.42
C PHE A 7 -4.37 1.13 7.44
N GLU A 8 -4.74 2.03 8.34
CA GLU A 8 -6.10 2.54 8.50
C GLU A 8 -6.02 3.92 9.15
N ASN A 9 -7.08 4.72 9.03
CA ASN A 9 -7.18 6.05 9.60
C ASN A 9 -6.93 6.05 11.13
N HIS A 10 -7.17 4.93 11.80
CA HIS A 10 -7.00 4.75 13.24
C HIS A 10 -6.23 3.45 13.56
N ALA A 11 -5.19 3.56 14.39
CA ALA A 11 -4.37 2.41 14.81
C ALA A 11 -5.04 1.49 15.84
N GLY A 12 -6.27 1.83 16.29
CA GLY A 12 -6.96 1.13 17.36
C GLY A 12 -6.22 1.23 18.69
N PHE A 13 -6.44 0.23 19.55
CA PHE A 13 -5.92 0.21 20.92
C PHE A 13 -4.59 -0.52 21.08
N LYS A 14 -4.05 -1.13 20.01
CA LYS A 14 -2.77 -1.86 20.07
C LYS A 14 -1.62 -0.86 20.11
N LYS A 15 -0.86 -0.86 21.21
CA LYS A 15 0.32 0.00 21.35
C LYS A 15 1.35 -0.30 20.26
N GLY A 16 1.95 0.76 19.72
CA GLY A 16 3.06 0.69 18.76
C GLY A 16 2.66 0.70 17.29
N LEU A 17 1.36 0.71 16.96
CA LEU A 17 0.88 0.94 15.60
C LEU A 17 0.61 2.42 15.34
N LEU A 18 0.79 2.85 14.09
CA LEU A 18 0.54 4.19 13.61
C LEU A 18 -0.71 4.20 12.71
N GLY A 19 -1.57 5.19 12.92
CA GLY A 19 -2.75 5.44 12.09
C GLY A 19 -2.49 6.63 11.17
N SER A 20 -2.96 6.56 9.93
CA SER A 20 -2.88 7.64 8.96
C SER A 20 -3.97 7.45 7.92
N HIS A 21 -4.36 8.52 7.22
CA HIS A 21 -5.42 8.44 6.22
C HIS A 21 -5.04 7.49 5.09
N GLY A 22 -5.85 6.46 4.87
CA GLY A 22 -5.66 5.50 3.79
C GLY A 22 -5.96 4.07 4.23
N PHE A 23 -5.62 3.12 3.36
CA PHE A 23 -5.96 1.73 3.59
C PHE A 23 -4.87 0.78 3.10
N SER A 24 -4.63 -0.28 3.88
CA SER A 24 -3.85 -1.44 3.48
C SER A 24 -4.16 -2.63 4.38
N VAL A 25 -4.34 -3.81 3.77
CA VAL A 25 -4.51 -5.08 4.50
C VAL A 25 -3.64 -6.18 3.90
N LEU A 26 -3.14 -7.06 4.75
CA LEU A 26 -2.53 -8.32 4.35
C LEU A 26 -3.55 -9.45 4.46
N VAL A 27 -3.89 -10.06 3.33
CA VAL A 27 -4.80 -11.20 3.24
C VAL A 27 -4.00 -12.49 3.12
N GLU A 28 -4.21 -13.41 4.06
CA GLU A 28 -3.54 -14.71 4.12
C GLU A 28 -4.55 -15.83 3.87
N HIS A 29 -4.38 -16.57 2.77
CA HIS A 29 -5.25 -17.67 2.39
C HIS A 29 -4.49 -18.75 1.61
N ARG A 30 -4.67 -20.02 1.98
CA ARG A 30 -4.06 -21.20 1.30
C ARG A 30 -2.55 -21.05 1.04
N GLY A 31 -1.82 -20.52 2.02
CA GLY A 31 -0.37 -20.33 1.91
C GLY A 31 0.07 -19.14 1.04
N LYS A 32 -0.87 -18.30 0.59
CA LYS A 32 -0.59 -17.06 -0.14
C LYS A 32 -0.88 -15.83 0.70
N ARG A 33 -0.04 -14.80 0.53
CA ARG A 33 -0.13 -13.50 1.19
C ARG A 33 -0.25 -12.38 0.15
N VAL A 34 -1.44 -11.78 0.10
CA VAL A 34 -1.77 -10.69 -0.82
C VAL A 34 -1.79 -9.40 -0.03
N LEU A 35 -0.97 -8.43 -0.42
CA LEU A 35 -1.06 -7.06 0.09
C LEU A 35 -2.09 -6.30 -0.74
N VAL A 36 -3.21 -5.93 -0.13
CA VAL A 36 -4.24 -5.10 -0.77
C VAL A 36 -4.00 -3.65 -0.35
N ASP A 37 -3.69 -2.80 -1.32
CA ASP A 37 -3.30 -1.39 -1.16
C ASP A 37 -2.08 -1.18 -0.23
N THR A 38 -1.54 0.04 -0.21
CA THR A 38 -0.30 0.38 0.50
C THR A 38 -0.40 1.64 1.37
N GLY A 39 -1.61 2.17 1.58
CA GLY A 39 -1.83 3.38 2.36
C GLY A 39 -1.27 4.63 1.69
N SER A 40 -1.30 5.75 2.43
CA SER A 40 -0.78 7.05 1.95
C SER A 40 0.71 7.28 2.20
N ASP A 41 1.32 6.55 3.13
CA ASP A 41 2.70 6.77 3.57
C ASP A 41 3.44 5.45 3.79
N GLY A 42 4.45 5.19 2.96
CA GLY A 42 5.22 3.94 3.02
C GLY A 42 5.97 3.74 4.33
N LYS A 43 6.36 4.81 5.03
CA LYS A 43 7.03 4.70 6.34
C LYS A 43 6.08 4.19 7.41
N VAL A 44 4.82 4.64 7.39
CA VAL A 44 3.77 4.16 8.30
C VAL A 44 3.44 2.69 8.01
N LEU A 45 3.31 2.32 6.73
CA LEU A 45 3.11 0.93 6.32
C LEU A 45 4.23 0.02 6.84
N LEU A 46 5.50 0.35 6.54
CA LEU A 46 6.65 -0.45 6.94
C LEU A 46 6.85 -0.49 8.47
N HIS A 47 6.55 0.60 9.17
CA HIS A 47 6.54 0.63 10.63
C HIS A 47 5.53 -0.37 11.20
N ASN A 48 4.30 -0.37 10.68
CA ASN A 48 3.24 -1.28 11.14
C ASN A 48 3.56 -2.74 10.79
N MET A 49 4.08 -3.01 9.59
CA MET A 49 4.54 -4.35 9.21
C MET A 49 5.62 -4.85 10.20
N LYS A 50 6.63 -4.02 10.48
CA LYS A 50 7.67 -4.35 11.47
C LYS A 50 7.09 -4.58 12.88
N ALA A 51 6.20 -3.71 13.36
CA ALA A 51 5.56 -3.84 14.67
C ALA A 51 4.69 -5.11 14.80
N LEU A 52 4.24 -5.66 13.67
CA LEU A 52 3.48 -6.90 13.59
C LEU A 52 4.34 -8.13 13.24
N ASN A 53 5.67 -7.97 13.16
CA ASN A 53 6.61 -9.01 12.74
C ASN A 53 6.29 -9.58 11.35
N ILE A 54 5.95 -8.70 10.40
CA ILE A 54 5.71 -9.02 9.00
C ILE A 54 6.81 -8.37 8.17
N SER A 55 7.56 -9.17 7.42
CA SER A 55 8.52 -8.70 6.44
C SER A 55 7.82 -8.38 5.10
N PRO A 56 8.21 -7.29 4.40
CA PRO A 56 7.77 -7.03 3.04
C PRO A 56 8.02 -8.23 2.10
N GLU A 57 9.11 -8.98 2.30
CA GLU A 57 9.44 -10.18 1.51
C GLU A 57 8.43 -11.32 1.61
N GLU A 58 7.63 -11.36 2.69
CA GLU A 58 6.65 -12.43 2.86
C GLU A 58 5.39 -12.22 2.00
N VAL A 59 5.25 -11.06 1.36
CA VAL A 59 4.16 -10.77 0.43
C VAL A 59 4.45 -11.45 -0.92
N ASP A 60 3.50 -12.25 -1.40
CA ASP A 60 3.59 -12.93 -2.70
C ASP A 60 3.20 -12.00 -3.86
N VAL A 61 2.23 -11.11 -3.63
CA VAL A 61 1.61 -10.29 -4.67
C VAL A 61 0.96 -9.05 -4.06
N VAL A 62 0.96 -7.95 -4.81
CA VAL A 62 0.22 -6.72 -4.46
C VAL A 62 -1.01 -6.60 -5.34
N PHE A 63 -2.14 -6.20 -4.75
CA PHE A 63 -3.35 -5.81 -5.47
C PHE A 63 -3.71 -4.37 -5.13
N LEU A 64 -3.82 -3.51 -6.14
CA LEU A 64 -4.25 -2.12 -5.97
C LEU A 64 -5.71 -1.99 -6.37
N THR A 65 -6.54 -1.56 -5.42
CA THR A 65 -7.99 -1.41 -5.65
C THR A 65 -8.29 -0.29 -6.65
N HIS A 66 -7.59 0.83 -6.54
CA HIS A 66 -7.65 1.97 -7.46
C HIS A 66 -6.46 2.90 -7.23
N GLY A 67 -6.29 3.89 -8.12
CA GLY A 67 -5.12 4.76 -8.12
C GLY A 67 -5.27 6.04 -7.31
N HIS A 68 -5.90 6.02 -6.14
CA HIS A 68 -5.82 7.17 -5.24
C HIS A 68 -4.58 7.10 -4.33
N TYR A 69 -4.01 8.26 -4.00
CA TYR A 69 -2.77 8.36 -3.23
C TYR A 69 -2.85 7.68 -1.85
N ASP A 70 -4.03 7.62 -1.23
CA ASP A 70 -4.26 6.99 0.07
C ASP A 70 -4.36 5.46 0.02
N HIS A 71 -4.30 4.89 -1.19
CA HIS A 71 -4.21 3.46 -1.46
C HIS A 71 -2.88 3.06 -2.11
N THR A 72 -2.16 3.99 -2.74
CA THR A 72 -0.95 3.71 -3.52
C THR A 72 0.31 4.41 -3.00
N GLY A 73 0.17 5.35 -2.06
CA GLY A 73 1.25 6.23 -1.61
C GLY A 73 2.39 5.50 -0.92
N GLY A 74 2.13 4.35 -0.30
CA GLY A 74 3.18 3.53 0.31
C GLY A 74 3.92 2.59 -0.63
N LEU A 75 3.56 2.55 -1.93
CA LEU A 75 4.05 1.54 -2.86
C LEU A 75 5.56 1.65 -3.12
N GLU A 76 6.08 2.87 -3.31
CA GLU A 76 7.51 3.08 -3.57
C GLU A 76 8.40 2.55 -2.43
N GLU A 77 8.10 2.91 -1.19
CA GLU A 77 8.91 2.47 -0.04
C GLU A 77 8.75 0.97 0.21
N PHE A 78 7.55 0.42 -0.03
CA PHE A 78 7.33 -1.03 0.03
C PHE A 78 8.23 -1.76 -0.97
N LEU A 79 8.30 -1.31 -2.22
CA LEU A 79 9.17 -1.89 -3.25
C LEU A 79 10.65 -1.74 -2.89
N LYS A 80 11.09 -0.55 -2.46
CA LYS A 80 12.48 -0.32 -2.00
C LYS A 80 12.88 -1.18 -0.80
N ALA A 81 11.93 -1.54 0.06
CA ALA A 81 12.17 -2.39 1.21
C ALA A 81 12.31 -3.88 0.85
N ARG A 82 12.04 -4.23 -0.42
CA ARG A 82 12.21 -5.58 -0.96
C ARG A 82 13.53 -5.73 -1.71
N LYS A 83 14.01 -6.96 -1.75
CA LYS A 83 15.13 -7.48 -2.52
C LYS A 83 14.65 -8.22 -3.77
N SER A 84 13.47 -8.85 -3.68
CA SER A 84 12.87 -9.61 -4.77
C SER A 84 11.79 -8.81 -5.48
N SER A 85 11.72 -8.96 -6.81
CA SER A 85 10.64 -8.39 -7.60
C SER A 85 9.29 -8.99 -7.24
N ILE A 86 8.21 -8.26 -7.52
CA ILE A 86 6.85 -8.67 -7.15
C ILE A 86 5.82 -8.30 -8.22
N ASP A 87 4.88 -9.20 -8.44
CA ASP A 87 3.73 -8.90 -9.30
C ASP A 87 2.77 -7.92 -8.62
N ILE A 88 2.36 -6.89 -9.36
CA ILE A 88 1.33 -5.94 -8.94
C ILE A 88 0.15 -6.05 -9.89
N TYR A 89 -1.02 -6.42 -9.36
CA TYR A 89 -2.26 -6.49 -10.11
C TYR A 89 -3.09 -5.23 -9.85
N ALA A 90 -3.45 -4.53 -10.92
CA ALA A 90 -4.30 -3.36 -10.88
C ALA A 90 -5.07 -3.23 -12.20
N HIS A 91 -6.19 -2.50 -12.19
CA HIS A 91 -6.84 -2.10 -13.44
C HIS A 91 -5.90 -1.15 -14.21
N PRO A 92 -5.80 -1.21 -15.56
CA PRO A 92 -4.91 -0.32 -16.35
C PRO A 92 -5.11 1.18 -16.07
N HIS A 93 -6.31 1.55 -15.66
CA HIS A 93 -6.66 2.93 -15.29
C HIS A 93 -6.11 3.37 -13.92
N VAL A 94 -5.34 2.56 -13.20
CA VAL A 94 -4.72 2.96 -11.92
C VAL A 94 -3.86 4.22 -12.11
N PHE A 95 -3.21 4.39 -13.25
CA PHE A 95 -2.39 5.58 -13.58
C PHE A 95 -3.16 6.77 -14.16
N LEU A 96 -4.48 6.68 -14.32
CA LEU A 96 -5.26 7.86 -14.73
C LEU A 96 -5.10 8.98 -13.70
N ARG A 97 -4.92 10.20 -14.19
CA ARG A 97 -4.91 11.40 -13.36
C ARG A 97 -6.24 11.55 -12.63
N ARG A 98 -6.19 11.76 -11.31
CA ARG A 98 -7.38 11.95 -10.45
C ARG A 98 -7.26 13.23 -9.66
N ILE A 99 -8.32 14.04 -9.68
CA ILE A 99 -8.33 15.38 -9.10
C ILE A 99 -9.57 15.52 -8.20
N ALA A 100 -9.37 15.87 -6.94
CA ALA A 100 -10.44 16.35 -6.07
C ALA A 100 -10.66 17.85 -6.29
N LEU A 101 -11.90 18.29 -6.48
CA LEU A 101 -12.24 19.71 -6.67
C LEU A 101 -12.53 20.46 -5.37
N LYS A 102 -13.03 19.75 -4.34
CA LYS A 102 -13.42 20.34 -3.05
C LYS A 102 -12.48 19.90 -1.92
N PRO A 103 -12.21 20.75 -0.91
CA PRO A 103 -12.54 22.18 -0.83
C PRO A 103 -11.66 23.06 -1.74
N LYS A 104 -10.59 22.49 -2.30
CA LYS A 104 -9.73 23.08 -3.33
C LYS A 104 -9.23 21.98 -4.26
N ARG A 105 -8.82 22.37 -5.46
CA ARG A 105 -8.22 21.47 -6.45
C ARG A 105 -6.98 20.79 -5.87
N ARG A 106 -6.95 19.45 -5.86
CA ARG A 106 -5.81 18.63 -5.41
C ARG A 106 -5.63 17.43 -6.33
N GLU A 107 -4.39 17.14 -6.71
CA GLU A 107 -4.06 15.83 -7.27
C GLU A 107 -4.23 14.78 -6.16
N ILE A 108 -5.01 13.75 -6.46
CA ILE A 108 -5.26 12.64 -5.54
C ILE A 108 -4.95 11.29 -6.18
N GLY A 109 -4.33 11.30 -7.37
CA GLY A 109 -3.92 10.09 -8.08
C GLY A 109 -2.70 9.40 -7.45
N ILE A 110 -2.31 8.27 -8.03
CA ILE A 110 -1.04 7.61 -7.72
C ILE A 110 0.12 8.60 -7.93
N PRO A 111 1.00 8.80 -6.94
CA PRO A 111 2.03 9.84 -7.01
C PRO A 111 3.27 9.42 -7.83
N PHE A 112 3.23 8.26 -8.49
CA PHE A 112 4.35 7.65 -9.20
C PHE A 112 3.97 7.34 -10.64
N SER A 113 4.95 7.39 -11.55
CA SER A 113 4.77 6.84 -12.90
C SER A 113 4.93 5.32 -12.90
N GLN A 114 4.31 4.65 -13.87
CA GLN A 114 4.46 3.21 -14.06
C GLN A 114 5.93 2.82 -14.24
N GLU A 115 6.63 3.51 -15.16
CA GLU A 115 8.06 3.28 -15.44
C GLU A 115 8.94 3.40 -14.20
N HIS A 116 8.62 4.34 -13.29
CA HIS A 116 9.36 4.52 -12.05
C HIS A 116 9.19 3.32 -11.12
N LEU A 117 7.95 2.84 -10.95
CA LEU A 117 7.66 1.70 -10.09
C LEU A 117 8.30 0.41 -10.63
N GLU A 118 8.21 0.16 -11.94
CA GLU A 118 8.79 -1.03 -12.59
C GLU A 118 10.32 -1.08 -12.47
N LYS A 119 11.00 0.05 -12.28
CA LYS A 119 12.45 0.09 -12.03
C LYS A 119 12.84 -0.35 -10.61
N LEU A 120 11.89 -0.43 -9.68
CA LEU A 120 12.14 -0.81 -8.29
C LEU A 120 12.04 -2.32 -8.04
N GLY A 121 11.63 -3.10 -9.05
CA GLY A 121 11.31 -4.53 -8.95
C GLY A 121 9.81 -4.76 -8.98
#